data_AF-A0A1V8ULW4-F1
#
_entry.id   AF-A0A1V8ULW4-F1
#
_cell.length_a   1.000
_cell.length_b   1.000
_cell.length_c   1.000
_cell.angle_alpha   90.00
_cell.angle_beta   90.00
_cell.angle_gamma   90.00
#
_symmetry.space_group_name_H-M   'P 1'
#
loop_
_entity.id
_entity.type
_entity.pdbx_description
1 polymer ?
#
loop_
_entity_poly.entity_id
_entity_poly.type
_entity_poly.pdbx_seq_one_letter_code
_entity_poly.pdbx_strand_id
1 'polypeptide(L)'
;VHGVRGVIDRTSVHSTGEYIDPKTYRHEHNIGDFEIDGFKMSDVLLTMYQPNRFRPFTVSVFACELPRLRKQWLFYDFLSANTMSGSFDDSLFTIHPVQSHGRTDGSLGDPTIWKKQSRLRIDGLAIDHLNRGVDGPFSWIYEGNVDIVADITVPHDTDDSITAALSEIYDRVEASVQKVQTPFHREDEDSSASSTHDLTHGHTSIAPPANPTVEVDTTPYLILDIRTHLNSVRASVPLLPSAADPSLTTSTLIRPIIAYINTHSSFIPIHCRVIKPVTDFNGSWTVFDSGLLEDLSREVYGAFERDLGDQGRMGRRVRKVGLWGLGVLGRVVFGGLAGVGM
;
A
#
# COMPACT_ATOMS: atom_id res chain seq x y z
N VAL A 1 -23.52 -18.44 13.17
CA VAL A 1 -24.33 -18.33 11.94
C VAL A 1 -23.89 -19.42 10.97
N HIS A 2 -24.82 -20.13 10.32
CA HIS A 2 -24.49 -21.24 9.41
C HIS A 2 -25.45 -21.27 8.23
N GLY A 3 -24.95 -21.61 7.03
CA GLY A 3 -25.81 -21.95 5.88
C GLY A 3 -26.48 -20.73 5.24
N VAL A 4 -25.79 -19.60 5.18
CA VAL A 4 -26.35 -18.37 4.62
C VAL A 4 -26.28 -18.42 3.10
N ARG A 5 -27.42 -18.15 2.45
CA ARG A 5 -27.53 -18.02 1.00
C ARG A 5 -28.23 -16.71 0.68
N GLY A 6 -27.76 -16.00 -0.34
CA GLY A 6 -28.37 -14.73 -0.69
C GLY A 6 -27.82 -14.13 -1.96
N VAL A 7 -28.50 -13.09 -2.40
CA VAL A 7 -28.10 -12.25 -3.51
C VAL A 7 -27.91 -10.84 -2.97
N ILE A 8 -26.76 -10.24 -3.27
CA ILE A 8 -26.51 -8.83 -3.01
C ILE A 8 -26.52 -8.12 -4.36
N ASP A 9 -27.57 -7.34 -4.60
CA ASP A 9 -27.71 -6.55 -5.82
C ASP A 9 -27.36 -5.08 -5.55
N ARG A 10 -26.28 -4.62 -6.17
CA ARG A 10 -25.79 -3.24 -6.15
C ARG A 10 -25.91 -2.55 -7.51
N THR A 11 -26.66 -3.12 -8.46
CA THR A 11 -26.78 -2.56 -9.82
C THR A 11 -27.43 -1.19 -9.86
N SER A 12 -28.23 -0.85 -8.84
CA SER A 12 -28.84 0.48 -8.65
C SER A 12 -27.90 1.53 -8.08
N VAL A 13 -26.66 1.16 -7.71
CA VAL A 13 -25.67 2.11 -7.21
C VAL A 13 -25.05 2.84 -8.39
N HIS A 14 -25.10 4.16 -8.38
CA HIS A 14 -24.56 5.01 -9.44
C HIS A 14 -23.59 6.02 -8.84
N SER A 15 -22.48 6.28 -9.54
CA SER A 15 -21.62 7.40 -9.20
C SER A 15 -22.33 8.71 -9.58
N THR A 16 -22.29 9.69 -8.67
CA THR A 16 -22.84 11.04 -8.92
C THR A 16 -21.93 11.88 -9.80
N GLY A 17 -20.68 11.43 -10.05
CA GLY A 17 -19.68 12.17 -10.83
C GLY A 17 -19.00 13.31 -10.06
N GLU A 18 -19.49 13.63 -8.87
CA GLU A 18 -18.90 14.60 -7.96
C GLU A 18 -17.94 13.90 -6.98
N TYR A 19 -16.89 14.60 -6.58
CA TYR A 19 -16.05 14.13 -5.48
C TYR A 19 -16.85 14.20 -4.17
N ILE A 20 -17.03 13.05 -3.54
CA ILE A 20 -17.62 12.92 -2.22
C ILE A 20 -16.57 12.26 -1.33
N ASP A 21 -16.26 12.90 -0.20
CA ASP A 21 -15.35 12.33 0.79
C ASP A 21 -15.86 10.94 1.22
N PRO A 22 -15.10 9.85 1.01
CA PRO A 22 -15.54 8.50 1.37
C PRO A 22 -15.97 8.37 2.83
N LYS A 23 -15.41 9.19 3.72
CA LYS A 23 -15.72 9.19 5.15
C LYS A 23 -17.16 9.60 5.46
N THR A 24 -17.84 10.31 4.55
CA THR A 24 -19.25 10.68 4.74
C THR A 24 -20.21 9.49 4.62
N TYR A 25 -19.76 8.36 4.06
CA TYR A 25 -20.55 7.13 3.97
C TYR A 25 -20.42 6.23 5.20
N ARG A 26 -19.63 6.64 6.19
CA ARG A 26 -19.47 5.88 7.44
C ARG A 26 -20.81 5.76 8.17
N HIS A 27 -21.06 4.57 8.70
CA HIS A 27 -22.22 4.28 9.51
C HIS A 27 -22.16 5.07 10.83
N GLU A 28 -23.25 5.76 11.14
CA GLU A 28 -23.45 6.42 12.43
C GLU A 28 -24.05 5.42 13.42
N HIS A 29 -23.48 5.40 14.63
CA HIS A 29 -23.93 4.47 15.66
C HIS A 29 -25.38 4.73 16.04
N ASN A 30 -26.21 3.69 15.95
CA ASN A 30 -27.63 3.77 16.26
C ASN A 30 -28.02 2.80 17.37
N ILE A 31 -29.01 3.18 18.17
CA ILE A 31 -29.59 2.27 19.17
C ILE A 31 -30.13 1.03 18.46
N GLY A 32 -29.70 -0.16 18.91
CA GLY A 32 -30.06 -1.43 18.29
C GLY A 32 -28.98 -1.98 17.33
N ASP A 33 -27.87 -1.27 17.14
CA ASP A 33 -26.68 -1.85 16.52
C ASP A 33 -26.19 -3.04 17.34
N PHE A 34 -25.88 -4.14 16.65
CA PHE A 34 -25.43 -5.36 17.31
C PHE A 34 -23.94 -5.29 17.66
N GLU A 35 -23.61 -5.90 18.79
CA GLU A 35 -22.25 -6.26 19.19
C GLU A 35 -22.27 -7.71 19.67
N ILE A 36 -21.53 -8.57 18.99
CA ILE A 36 -21.54 -10.01 19.24
C ILE A 36 -20.13 -10.47 19.54
N ASP A 37 -19.89 -10.98 20.75
CA ASP A 37 -18.61 -11.60 21.11
C ASP A 37 -18.52 -13.04 20.61
N GLY A 38 -17.30 -13.47 20.26
CA GLY A 38 -17.01 -14.85 19.83
C GLY A 38 -17.75 -15.29 18.58
N PHE A 39 -17.95 -14.38 17.61
CA PHE A 39 -18.77 -14.64 16.43
C PHE A 39 -18.15 -15.71 15.52
N LYS A 40 -18.98 -16.70 15.14
CA LYS A 40 -18.61 -17.76 14.19
C LYS A 40 -19.61 -17.82 13.05
N MET A 41 -19.08 -17.93 11.84
CA MET A 41 -19.85 -18.05 10.62
C MET A 41 -19.25 -19.09 9.70
N SER A 42 -20.08 -19.97 9.16
CA SER A 42 -19.64 -20.98 8.19
C SER A 42 -20.71 -21.22 7.14
N ASP A 43 -20.28 -21.80 6.02
CA ASP A 43 -21.14 -22.16 4.91
C ASP A 43 -21.99 -20.97 4.41
N VAL A 44 -21.32 -19.91 3.96
CA VAL A 44 -21.94 -18.75 3.32
C VAL A 44 -21.69 -18.80 1.82
N LEU A 45 -22.71 -18.52 1.02
CA LEU A 45 -22.58 -18.30 -0.41
C LEU A 45 -23.51 -17.15 -0.83
N LEU A 46 -22.90 -16.10 -1.37
CA LEU A 46 -23.55 -14.90 -1.82
C LEU A 46 -23.27 -14.69 -3.31
N THR A 47 -24.29 -14.36 -4.07
CA THR A 47 -24.14 -13.90 -5.46
C THR A 47 -24.14 -12.39 -5.49
N MET A 48 -23.08 -11.79 -6.03
CA MET A 48 -22.86 -10.36 -6.10
C MET A 48 -23.22 -9.84 -7.49
N TYR A 49 -24.09 -8.83 -7.57
CA TYR A 49 -24.29 -8.02 -8.76
C TYR A 49 -23.76 -6.62 -8.49
N GLN A 50 -22.67 -6.25 -9.17
CA GLN A 50 -22.04 -4.94 -9.04
C GLN A 50 -22.54 -3.97 -10.14
N PRO A 51 -22.44 -2.65 -9.93
CA PRO A 51 -22.81 -1.66 -10.94
C PRO A 51 -21.91 -1.72 -12.18
N ASN A 52 -22.22 -0.89 -13.18
CA ASN A 52 -21.43 -0.73 -14.41
C ASN A 52 -21.27 -2.03 -15.24
N ARG A 53 -22.32 -2.86 -15.26
CA ARG A 53 -22.35 -4.15 -16.00
C ARG A 53 -21.15 -5.03 -15.68
N PHE A 54 -20.71 -5.05 -14.42
CA PHE A 54 -19.77 -6.07 -13.96
C PHE A 54 -20.44 -7.44 -14.01
N ARG A 55 -19.69 -8.48 -14.38
CA ARG A 55 -20.26 -9.83 -14.42
C ARG A 55 -20.73 -10.23 -13.01
N PRO A 56 -21.84 -10.95 -12.87
CA PRO A 56 -22.17 -11.55 -11.58
C PRO A 56 -21.05 -12.50 -11.14
N PHE A 57 -20.73 -12.51 -9.86
CA PHE A 57 -19.74 -13.42 -9.28
C PHE A 57 -20.19 -13.89 -7.90
N THR A 58 -19.56 -14.94 -7.39
CA THR A 58 -19.89 -15.51 -6.08
C THR A 58 -18.85 -15.17 -5.04
N VAL A 59 -19.30 -14.91 -3.82
CA VAL A 59 -18.45 -14.82 -2.63
C VAL A 59 -18.90 -15.89 -1.67
N SER A 60 -17.99 -16.76 -1.25
CA SER A 60 -18.24 -17.78 -0.26
C SER A 60 -17.36 -17.60 0.96
N VAL A 61 -17.90 -17.92 2.13
CA VAL A 61 -17.14 -18.02 3.37
C VAL A 61 -17.33 -19.44 3.88
N PHE A 62 -16.26 -20.23 3.84
CA PHE A 62 -16.29 -21.61 4.30
C PHE A 62 -16.30 -21.66 5.83
N ALA A 63 -15.40 -20.91 6.45
CA ALA A 63 -15.31 -20.74 7.89
C ALA A 63 -14.80 -19.35 8.25
N CYS A 64 -15.33 -18.77 9.31
CA CYS A 64 -14.95 -17.47 9.83
C CYS A 64 -15.14 -17.47 11.35
N GLU A 65 -14.10 -17.06 12.06
CA GLU A 65 -14.09 -16.88 13.50
C GLU A 65 -13.53 -15.51 13.83
N LEU A 66 -14.36 -14.67 14.46
CA LEU A 66 -14.01 -13.33 14.89
C LEU A 66 -14.02 -13.27 16.42
N PRO A 67 -13.09 -12.54 17.06
CA PRO A 67 -13.14 -12.28 18.50
C PRO A 67 -14.44 -11.58 18.91
N ARG A 68 -14.89 -10.64 18.08
CA ARG A 68 -16.13 -9.89 18.20
C ARG A 68 -16.59 -9.44 16.81
N LEU A 69 -17.87 -9.14 16.66
CA LEU A 69 -18.46 -8.59 15.46
C LEU A 69 -19.42 -7.46 15.87
N ARG A 70 -19.00 -6.23 15.64
CA ARG A 70 -19.81 -5.03 15.86
C ARG A 70 -20.25 -4.44 14.54
N LYS A 71 -21.50 -3.99 14.48
CA LYS A 71 -22.00 -3.25 13.31
C LYS A 71 -21.22 -1.95 13.07
N GLN A 72 -20.86 -1.22 14.13
CA GLN A 72 -20.09 0.02 14.01
C GLN A 72 -18.67 -0.18 13.47
N TRP A 73 -18.05 -1.33 13.73
CA TRP A 73 -16.63 -1.60 13.40
C TRP A 73 -16.50 -2.74 12.40
N LEU A 74 -17.49 -2.91 11.52
CA LEU A 74 -17.67 -4.11 10.72
C LEU A 74 -16.40 -4.49 9.93
N PHE A 75 -15.83 -3.53 9.19
CA PHE A 75 -14.65 -3.80 8.38
C PHE A 75 -13.41 -4.13 9.23
N TYR A 76 -13.20 -3.38 10.31
CA TYR A 76 -12.08 -3.60 11.25
C TYR A 76 -12.15 -4.97 11.93
N ASP A 77 -13.34 -5.38 12.36
CA ASP A 77 -13.53 -6.66 13.06
C ASP A 77 -13.24 -7.85 12.11
N PHE A 78 -13.55 -7.74 10.80
CA PHE A 78 -13.15 -8.72 9.79
C PHE A 78 -11.63 -8.73 9.52
N LEU A 79 -10.96 -7.58 9.46
CA LEU A 79 -9.50 -7.51 9.35
C LEU A 79 -8.81 -8.17 10.57
N SER A 80 -9.48 -8.10 11.73
CA SER A 80 -9.05 -8.68 12.99
C SER A 80 -9.47 -10.14 13.20
N ALA A 81 -9.97 -10.83 12.17
CA ALA A 81 -10.45 -12.22 12.24
C ALA A 81 -9.40 -13.19 12.80
N ASN A 82 -9.80 -14.13 13.68
CA ASN A 82 -8.93 -15.21 14.17
C ASN A 82 -8.57 -16.14 13.04
N THR A 83 -9.58 -16.63 12.35
CA THR A 83 -9.43 -17.36 11.10
C THR A 83 -10.56 -16.99 10.17
N MET A 84 -10.29 -16.93 8.88
CA MET A 84 -11.31 -16.79 7.85
C MET A 84 -10.83 -17.50 6.60
N SER A 85 -11.71 -18.23 5.93
CA SER A 85 -11.42 -18.84 4.64
C SER A 85 -12.65 -18.85 3.76
N GLY A 86 -12.42 -18.75 2.46
CA GLY A 86 -13.50 -18.67 1.49
C GLY A 86 -12.97 -18.56 0.07
N SER A 87 -13.88 -18.19 -0.84
CA SER A 87 -13.52 -17.81 -2.19
C SER A 87 -14.23 -16.53 -2.60
N PHE A 88 -13.56 -15.74 -3.43
CA PHE A 88 -14.09 -14.51 -3.99
C PHE A 88 -13.90 -14.60 -5.51
N ASP A 89 -15.00 -14.78 -6.24
CA ASP A 89 -14.99 -15.05 -7.68
C ASP A 89 -14.03 -16.20 -8.06
N ASP A 90 -14.23 -17.36 -7.41
CA ASP A 90 -13.42 -18.58 -7.52
C ASP A 90 -11.95 -18.47 -7.05
N SER A 91 -11.47 -17.27 -6.70
CA SER A 91 -10.17 -17.08 -6.08
C SER A 91 -10.21 -17.36 -4.59
N LEU A 92 -9.40 -18.30 -4.12
CA LEU A 92 -9.32 -18.66 -2.70
C LEU A 92 -8.75 -17.49 -1.90
N PHE A 93 -9.36 -17.23 -0.74
CA PHE A 93 -8.80 -16.32 0.25
C PHE A 93 -8.72 -16.95 1.63
N THR A 94 -7.73 -16.52 2.41
CA THR A 94 -7.56 -16.91 3.81
C THR A 94 -7.08 -15.75 4.66
N ILE A 95 -7.55 -15.66 5.89
CA ILE A 95 -7.00 -14.85 6.97
C ILE A 95 -6.60 -15.80 8.08
N HIS A 96 -5.34 -15.78 8.49
CA HIS A 96 -4.83 -16.60 9.58
C HIS A 96 -3.80 -15.84 10.42
N PRO A 97 -3.61 -16.19 11.70
CA PRO A 97 -2.57 -15.57 12.52
C PRO A 97 -1.20 -15.93 11.97
N VAL A 98 -0.28 -14.96 11.93
CA VAL A 98 1.10 -15.23 11.55
C VAL A 98 1.75 -16.04 12.68
N GLN A 99 2.25 -17.24 12.37
CA GLN A 99 3.01 -18.02 13.34
C GLN A 99 4.39 -17.39 13.52
N SER A 100 4.66 -16.83 14.69
CA SER A 100 5.97 -16.25 15.04
C SER A 100 6.99 -17.35 15.39
N HIS A 101 7.30 -18.24 14.44
CA HIS A 101 8.46 -19.12 14.59
C HIS A 101 9.72 -18.33 14.21
N GLY A 102 10.45 -17.83 15.21
CA GLY A 102 11.82 -17.32 15.06
C GLY A 102 11.97 -15.97 14.34
N ARG A 103 11.11 -14.99 14.60
CA ARG A 103 11.27 -13.65 14.01
C ARG A 103 12.34 -12.83 14.74
N THR A 104 13.60 -13.03 14.34
CA THR A 104 14.69 -12.04 14.44
C THR A 104 14.56 -11.04 13.29
N ASP A 105 13.52 -10.20 13.32
CA ASP A 105 13.40 -9.08 12.38
C ASP A 105 12.98 -7.85 13.20
N GLY A 106 13.98 -7.09 13.65
CA GLY A 106 13.86 -5.94 14.55
C GLY A 106 13.24 -4.71 13.88
N SER A 107 12.08 -4.86 13.22
CA SER A 107 11.43 -3.76 12.49
C SER A 107 10.01 -3.41 12.95
N LEU A 108 9.31 -4.27 13.71
CA LEU A 108 8.09 -3.85 14.41
C LEU A 108 8.32 -4.07 15.90
N GLY A 109 8.13 -3.01 16.68
CA GLY A 109 8.54 -2.87 18.07
C GLY A 109 7.95 -3.90 19.03
N ASP A 110 8.21 -3.63 20.31
CA ASP A 110 7.93 -4.45 21.48
C ASP A 110 6.60 -5.26 21.36
N PRO A 111 6.60 -6.60 21.57
CA PRO A 111 5.39 -7.44 21.50
C PRO A 111 4.27 -7.02 22.46
N THR A 112 4.54 -6.11 23.40
CA THR A 112 3.58 -5.52 24.33
C THR A 112 2.57 -4.57 23.67
N ILE A 113 2.82 -4.12 22.43
CA ILE A 113 2.04 -3.06 21.78
C ILE A 113 1.07 -3.62 20.74
N TRP A 114 1.40 -4.77 20.14
CA TRP A 114 0.61 -5.37 19.05
C TRP A 114 -0.28 -6.48 19.59
N LYS A 115 -1.60 -6.34 19.39
CA LYS A 115 -2.59 -7.33 19.83
C LYS A 115 -2.47 -8.61 19.01
N LYS A 116 -2.23 -8.42 17.71
CA LYS A 116 -2.35 -9.50 16.75
C LYS A 116 -1.65 -9.13 15.45
N GLN A 117 -1.03 -10.14 14.86
CA GLN A 117 -0.60 -10.10 13.46
C GLN A 117 -1.33 -11.20 12.69
N SER A 118 -2.05 -10.82 11.64
CA SER A 118 -2.74 -11.74 10.74
C SER A 118 -2.22 -11.58 9.31
N ARG A 119 -2.28 -12.66 8.53
CA ARG A 119 -1.97 -12.65 7.11
C ARG A 119 -3.23 -12.95 6.32
N LEU A 120 -3.63 -11.98 5.50
CA LEU A 120 -4.60 -12.16 4.42
C LEU A 120 -3.86 -12.63 3.18
N ARG A 121 -4.36 -13.68 2.53
CA ARG A 121 -3.88 -14.15 1.23
C ARG A 121 -5.06 -14.32 0.28
N ILE A 122 -4.91 -13.87 -0.95
CA ILE A 122 -5.84 -14.08 -2.06
C ILE A 122 -5.00 -14.54 -3.26
N ASP A 123 -5.34 -15.69 -3.86
CA ASP A 123 -4.58 -16.25 -4.98
C ASP A 123 -5.39 -16.16 -6.28
N GLY A 124 -4.80 -15.59 -7.32
CA GLY A 124 -5.34 -15.58 -8.68
C GLY A 124 -6.59 -14.72 -8.88
N LEU A 125 -6.75 -13.61 -8.13
CA LEU A 125 -7.89 -12.71 -8.28
C LEU A 125 -7.88 -12.03 -9.65
N ALA A 126 -8.98 -12.08 -10.39
CA ALA A 126 -9.09 -11.34 -11.65
C ALA A 126 -8.88 -9.84 -11.42
N ILE A 127 -8.04 -9.18 -12.22
CA ILE A 127 -7.67 -7.78 -12.01
C ILE A 127 -8.85 -6.82 -12.16
N ASP A 128 -9.93 -7.26 -12.80
CA ASP A 128 -11.12 -6.45 -13.00
C ASP A 128 -11.89 -6.13 -11.72
N HIS A 129 -11.64 -6.87 -10.63
CA HIS A 129 -12.10 -6.50 -9.30
C HIS A 129 -11.36 -5.30 -8.71
N LEU A 130 -10.14 -5.02 -9.17
CA LEU A 130 -9.33 -3.88 -8.71
C LEU A 130 -9.41 -2.67 -9.63
N ASN A 131 -9.84 -2.82 -10.89
CA ASN A 131 -9.74 -1.74 -11.89
C ASN A 131 -11.01 -0.87 -12.03
N ARG A 132 -12.16 -1.28 -11.49
CA ARG A 132 -13.43 -0.56 -11.68
C ARG A 132 -13.78 0.32 -10.48
N GLY A 133 -14.14 1.57 -10.78
CA GLY A 133 -14.58 2.53 -9.76
C GLY A 133 -13.45 3.04 -8.87
N VAL A 134 -12.20 2.90 -9.34
CA VAL A 134 -11.01 3.46 -8.70
C VAL A 134 -10.28 4.36 -9.66
N ASP A 135 -9.62 5.37 -9.11
CA ASP A 135 -8.63 6.17 -9.82
C ASP A 135 -7.21 5.63 -9.55
N GLY A 136 -6.28 5.93 -10.46
CA GLY A 136 -4.87 5.55 -10.33
C GLY A 136 -4.47 4.27 -11.08
N PRO A 137 -3.31 3.69 -10.77
CA PRO A 137 -2.66 2.67 -11.62
C PRO A 137 -3.50 1.42 -11.91
N PHE A 138 -4.30 0.96 -10.94
CA PHE A 138 -5.16 -0.20 -11.15
C PHE A 138 -6.22 0.03 -12.22
N SER A 139 -6.73 1.26 -12.37
CA SER A 139 -7.74 1.58 -13.39
C SER A 139 -7.19 1.52 -14.82
N TRP A 140 -5.86 1.54 -14.97
CA TRP A 140 -5.20 1.46 -16.28
C TRP A 140 -5.04 0.01 -16.74
N ILE A 141 -5.14 -0.97 -15.83
CA ILE A 141 -4.93 -2.39 -16.10
C ILE A 141 -6.28 -3.05 -16.41
N TYR A 142 -6.46 -3.55 -17.63
CA TYR A 142 -7.74 -4.10 -18.09
C TYR A 142 -7.76 -5.62 -18.21
N GLU A 143 -6.60 -6.29 -18.13
CA GLU A 143 -6.46 -7.75 -18.26
C GLU A 143 -5.37 -8.26 -17.32
N GLY A 144 -5.52 -9.49 -16.82
CA GLY A 144 -4.58 -10.20 -15.96
C GLY A 144 -5.20 -10.65 -14.63
N ASN A 145 -4.36 -11.21 -13.76
CA ASN A 145 -4.75 -11.62 -12.41
C ASN A 145 -3.72 -11.13 -11.38
N VAL A 146 -4.13 -11.08 -10.12
CA VAL A 146 -3.32 -10.61 -9.00
C VAL A 146 -3.32 -11.63 -7.87
N ASP A 147 -2.13 -11.92 -7.35
CA ASP A 147 -1.97 -12.59 -6.06
C ASP A 147 -1.72 -11.52 -5.00
N ILE A 148 -2.41 -11.58 -3.87
CA ILE A 148 -2.33 -10.59 -2.80
C ILE A 148 -1.94 -11.30 -1.51
N VAL A 149 -0.91 -10.79 -0.85
CA VAL A 149 -0.53 -11.16 0.52
C VAL A 149 -0.45 -9.89 1.34
N ALA A 150 -1.31 -9.75 2.33
CA ALA A 150 -1.33 -8.60 3.23
C ALA A 150 -1.10 -9.05 4.68
N ASP A 151 0.00 -8.58 5.28
CA ASP A 151 0.25 -8.72 6.71
C ASP A 151 -0.39 -7.54 7.45
N ILE A 152 -1.38 -7.85 8.28
CA ILE A 152 -2.16 -6.88 9.05
C ILE A 152 -1.67 -6.93 10.49
N THR A 153 -1.20 -5.79 11.00
CA THR A 153 -0.77 -5.64 12.39
C THR A 153 -1.78 -4.77 13.12
N VAL A 154 -2.47 -5.37 14.09
CA VAL A 154 -3.55 -4.76 14.86
C VAL A 154 -2.99 -4.31 16.22
N PRO A 155 -3.16 -3.04 16.61
CA PRO A 155 -2.68 -2.54 17.91
C PRO A 155 -3.52 -3.11 19.06
N HIS A 156 -2.96 -3.09 20.28
CA HIS A 156 -3.76 -3.31 21.49
C HIS A 156 -4.84 -2.24 21.65
N ASP A 157 -5.97 -2.62 22.24
CA ASP A 157 -6.94 -1.64 22.71
C ASP A 157 -6.23 -0.83 23.81
N THR A 158 -6.14 0.49 23.63
CA THR A 158 -5.32 1.39 24.45
C THR A 158 -5.76 1.38 25.91
N ASP A 159 -4.88 0.91 26.80
CA ASP A 159 -4.80 1.39 28.19
C ASP A 159 -3.84 2.60 28.23
N ASP A 160 -4.08 3.58 29.11
CA ASP A 160 -3.33 4.85 29.20
C ASP A 160 -1.78 4.68 29.30
N SER A 161 -1.30 3.50 29.69
CA SER A 161 0.12 3.16 29.80
C SER A 161 0.82 2.88 28.46
N ILE A 162 0.09 2.59 27.38
CA ILE A 162 0.65 2.13 26.08
C ILE A 162 0.91 3.32 25.13
N THR A 163 0.29 4.45 25.40
CA THR A 163 0.30 5.68 24.63
C THR A 163 1.71 6.23 24.33
N ALA A 164 2.60 6.27 25.32
CA ALA A 164 3.96 6.80 25.14
C ALA A 164 4.85 5.88 24.29
N ALA A 165 4.58 4.56 24.30
CA ALA A 165 5.31 3.61 23.46
C ALA A 165 4.82 3.64 22.00
N LEU A 166 3.55 4.00 21.78
CA LEU A 166 2.96 4.15 20.44
C LEU A 166 3.57 5.31 19.67
N SER A 167 3.87 6.44 20.32
CA SER A 167 4.47 7.61 19.64
C SER A 167 5.91 7.35 19.18
N GLU A 168 6.74 6.70 20.01
CA GLU A 168 8.11 6.33 19.62
C GLU A 168 8.13 5.33 18.46
N ILE A 169 7.12 4.44 18.41
CA ILE A 169 6.95 3.51 17.30
C ILE A 169 6.44 4.23 16.06
N TYR A 170 5.48 5.14 16.19
CA TYR A 170 5.00 5.94 15.06
C TYR A 170 6.17 6.64 14.37
N ASP A 171 7.01 7.34 15.14
CA ASP A 171 8.21 8.01 14.60
C ASP A 171 9.14 7.01 13.88
N ARG A 172 9.31 5.79 14.42
CA ARG A 172 10.14 4.74 13.80
C ARG A 172 9.52 4.14 12.54
N VAL A 173 8.21 3.90 12.55
CA VAL A 173 7.49 3.32 11.40
C VAL A 173 7.39 4.38 10.30
N GLU A 174 7.07 5.63 10.62
CA GLU A 174 7.11 6.74 9.66
C GLU A 174 8.53 6.93 9.11
N ALA A 175 9.57 6.92 9.96
CA ALA A 175 10.95 6.96 9.48
C ALA A 175 11.32 5.76 8.58
N SER A 176 10.71 4.59 8.79
CA SER A 176 10.89 3.44 7.90
C SER A 176 10.20 3.64 6.55
N VAL A 177 9.05 4.32 6.52
CA VAL A 177 8.36 4.73 5.29
C VAL A 177 9.17 5.79 4.54
N GLN A 178 9.72 6.79 5.25
CA GLN A 178 10.58 7.83 4.66
C GLN A 178 11.94 7.30 4.17
N LYS A 179 12.50 6.26 4.80
CA LYS A 179 13.72 5.59 4.30
C LYS A 179 13.49 4.83 3.00
N VAL A 180 12.29 4.34 2.73
CA VAL A 180 11.92 3.82 1.41
C VAL A 180 11.77 4.95 0.38
N GLN A 181 11.50 6.18 0.83
CA GLN A 181 11.34 7.37 -0.02
C GLN A 181 12.66 8.07 -0.40
N THR A 182 13.81 7.71 0.18
CA THR A 182 15.10 8.35 -0.16
C THR A 182 16.18 7.34 -0.57
N PRO A 183 16.55 7.32 -1.86
CA PRO A 183 17.84 6.84 -2.28
C PRO A 183 18.68 8.01 -2.84
N PHE A 184 19.74 8.35 -2.09
CA PHE A 184 20.92 9.13 -2.50
C PHE A 184 20.79 10.65 -2.60
N HIS A 185 21.20 11.36 -1.55
CA HIS A 185 22.10 12.51 -1.76
C HIS A 185 23.53 12.03 -1.51
N ARG A 186 24.32 12.06 -2.58
CA ARG A 186 25.73 11.70 -2.61
C ARG A 186 26.54 12.81 -1.96
N GLU A 187 27.46 12.41 -1.09
CA GLU A 187 28.72 13.10 -0.86
C GLU A 187 29.55 13.15 -2.16
N ASP A 188 30.51 14.08 -2.17
CA ASP A 188 31.52 14.40 -3.19
C ASP A 188 31.12 15.43 -4.27
N GLU A 189 31.59 16.68 -4.11
CA GLU A 189 32.78 17.12 -4.84
C GLU A 189 33.40 18.42 -4.28
N ASP A 190 34.72 18.38 -4.18
CA ASP A 190 35.67 19.42 -3.77
C ASP A 190 35.72 20.64 -4.71
N SER A 191 36.06 21.81 -4.14
CA SER A 191 37.18 22.70 -4.53
C SER A 191 36.83 24.19 -4.69
N SER A 192 37.63 25.01 -3.98
CA SER A 192 38.17 26.33 -4.38
C SER A 192 37.57 27.62 -3.79
N ALA A 193 38.24 28.10 -2.73
CA ALA A 193 38.78 29.46 -2.54
C ALA A 193 37.87 30.71 -2.66
N SER A 194 37.73 31.45 -1.56
CA SER A 194 38.44 32.74 -1.31
C SER A 194 37.64 33.76 -0.50
N SER A 195 38.33 34.39 0.45
CA SER A 195 38.14 35.77 0.98
C SER A 195 37.20 36.04 2.17
N THR A 196 37.89 36.23 3.31
CA THR A 196 37.76 37.17 4.44
C THR A 196 36.83 38.40 4.38
N HIS A 197 36.51 38.93 5.59
CA HIS A 197 35.83 40.19 6.01
C HIS A 197 34.31 40.02 6.24
N ASP A 198 33.63 40.49 7.29
CA ASP A 198 33.95 41.40 8.40
C ASP A 198 32.87 41.31 9.51
N LEU A 199 33.14 41.98 10.62
CA LEU A 199 32.51 42.02 11.93
C LEU A 199 31.10 42.67 12.04
N THR A 200 30.44 42.30 13.15
CA THR A 200 29.64 43.12 14.11
C THR A 200 28.19 43.58 13.84
N HIS A 201 27.33 43.16 14.77
CA HIS A 201 26.43 43.94 15.65
C HIS A 201 24.95 43.50 15.65
N GLY A 202 24.36 43.41 16.86
CA GLY A 202 22.91 43.47 17.04
C GLY A 202 22.32 42.46 18.02
N HIS A 203 22.64 42.61 19.30
CA HIS A 203 21.90 42.02 20.42
C HIS A 203 20.48 42.60 20.46
N THR A 204 19.46 41.76 20.36
CA THR A 204 18.11 42.11 20.83
C THR A 204 17.51 40.89 21.52
N SER A 205 17.24 41.08 22.82
CA SER A 205 16.58 40.15 23.72
C SER A 205 15.21 39.76 23.19
N ILE A 206 14.98 38.46 22.96
CA ILE A 206 13.66 37.88 22.75
C ILE A 206 13.51 36.78 23.80
N ALA A 207 12.45 36.89 24.60
CA ALA A 207 12.04 35.94 25.62
C ALA A 207 12.01 34.50 25.05
N PRO A 208 12.26 33.46 25.88
CA PRO A 208 12.22 32.08 25.42
C PRO A 208 10.82 31.78 24.84
N PRO A 209 10.71 31.25 23.61
CA PRO A 209 9.42 30.85 23.07
C PRO A 209 8.84 29.76 23.97
N ALA A 210 7.59 29.97 24.40
CA ALA A 210 6.81 28.95 25.06
C ALA A 210 6.83 27.69 24.19
N ASN A 211 7.24 26.56 24.78
CA ASN A 211 7.19 25.26 24.12
C ASN A 211 5.78 25.07 23.54
N PRO A 212 5.60 24.81 22.24
CA PRO A 212 4.35 24.27 21.77
C PRO A 212 4.19 22.93 22.51
N THR A 213 3.16 22.82 23.33
CA THR A 213 2.63 21.51 23.73
C THR A 213 2.26 20.80 22.44
N VAL A 214 3.19 20.00 21.92
CA VAL A 214 2.90 18.99 20.92
C VAL A 214 1.97 18.01 21.62
N GLU A 215 0.68 18.13 21.38
CA GLU A 215 -0.26 17.06 21.70
C GLU A 215 0.24 15.84 20.93
N VAL A 216 0.87 14.91 21.65
CA VAL A 216 1.34 13.66 21.07
C VAL A 216 0.09 12.91 20.63
N ASP A 217 -0.09 12.71 19.33
CA ASP A 217 -1.21 11.97 18.79
C ASP A 217 -1.12 10.51 19.26
N THR A 218 -2.02 10.15 20.18
CA THR A 218 -2.05 8.86 20.87
C THR A 218 -2.86 7.82 20.11
N THR A 219 -3.34 8.17 18.91
CA THR A 219 -4.25 7.31 18.15
C THR A 219 -3.58 5.98 17.80
N PRO A 220 -4.20 4.83 18.11
CA PRO A 220 -3.66 3.55 17.71
C PRO A 220 -3.73 3.43 16.18
N TYR A 221 -2.68 2.85 15.58
CA TYR A 221 -2.57 2.67 14.13
C TYR A 221 -2.63 1.19 13.76
N LEU A 222 -3.34 0.88 12.69
CA LEU A 222 -3.31 -0.41 12.02
C LEU A 222 -2.31 -0.32 10.86
N ILE A 223 -1.39 -1.29 10.80
CA ILE A 223 -0.37 -1.37 9.73
C ILE A 223 -0.76 -2.49 8.76
N LEU A 224 -0.83 -2.17 7.47
CA LEU A 224 -1.01 -3.14 6.39
C LEU A 224 0.24 -3.19 5.52
N ASP A 225 0.97 -4.29 5.58
CA ASP A 225 2.06 -4.61 4.66
C ASP A 225 1.52 -5.46 3.51
N ILE A 226 1.30 -4.84 2.36
CA ILE A 226 0.63 -5.45 1.20
C ILE A 226 1.66 -5.76 0.12
N ARG A 227 1.73 -7.03 -0.26
CA ARG A 227 2.53 -7.54 -1.36
C ARG A 227 1.57 -8.07 -2.41
N THR A 228 1.63 -7.50 -3.61
CA THR A 228 0.83 -7.97 -4.73
C THR A 228 1.71 -8.39 -5.87
N HIS A 229 1.34 -9.49 -6.53
CA HIS A 229 1.98 -9.95 -7.75
C HIS A 229 0.97 -9.85 -8.87
N LEU A 230 1.26 -9.00 -9.85
CA LEU A 230 0.48 -8.90 -11.06
C LEU A 230 1.01 -9.91 -12.07
N ASN A 231 0.12 -10.75 -12.59
CA ASN A 231 0.44 -11.82 -13.53
C ASN A 231 -0.32 -11.62 -14.84
N SER A 232 0.40 -11.79 -15.96
CA SER A 232 -0.14 -11.69 -17.32
C SER A 232 -0.97 -10.41 -17.56
N VAL A 233 -0.49 -9.27 -17.06
CA VAL A 233 -1.25 -8.01 -17.08
C VAL A 233 -1.11 -7.22 -18.37
N ARG A 234 -2.18 -6.51 -18.75
CA ARG A 234 -2.16 -5.51 -19.82
C ARG A 234 -2.78 -4.20 -19.39
N ALA A 235 -2.15 -3.10 -19.79
CA ALA A 235 -2.58 -1.76 -19.45
C ALA A 235 -2.81 -0.88 -20.68
N SER A 236 -3.75 0.06 -20.55
CA SER A 236 -4.07 1.08 -21.56
C SER A 236 -4.15 2.45 -20.92
N VAL A 237 -3.89 3.49 -21.73
CA VAL A 237 -4.02 4.88 -21.27
C VAL A 237 -5.48 5.15 -20.94
N PRO A 238 -5.79 5.67 -19.73
CA PRO A 238 -7.17 6.00 -19.36
C PRO A 238 -7.73 7.06 -20.32
N LEU A 239 -8.99 6.90 -20.72
CA LEU A 239 -9.74 7.94 -21.40
C LEU A 239 -10.15 8.97 -20.35
N LEU A 240 -9.31 9.97 -20.11
CA LEU A 240 -9.62 11.07 -19.19
C LEU A 240 -10.80 11.88 -19.78
N PRO A 241 -11.94 12.01 -19.09
CA PRO A 241 -12.96 12.95 -19.50
C PRO A 241 -12.38 14.37 -19.40
N SER A 242 -12.65 15.22 -20.39
CA SER A 242 -12.06 16.56 -20.57
C SER A 242 -12.38 17.61 -19.48
N ALA A 243 -12.80 17.18 -18.29
CA ALA A 243 -13.20 18.03 -17.16
C ALA A 243 -12.61 17.55 -15.81
N ALA A 244 -11.56 16.73 -15.80
CA ALA A 244 -10.90 16.31 -14.57
C ALA A 244 -9.94 17.41 -14.03
N ASP A 245 -9.99 17.61 -12.71
CA ASP A 245 -9.24 18.61 -11.95
C ASP A 245 -7.72 18.55 -12.21
N PRO A 246 -7.04 19.71 -12.19
CA PRO A 246 -5.59 19.81 -12.42
C PRO A 246 -4.71 19.17 -11.33
N SER A 247 -5.31 18.63 -10.25
CA SER A 247 -4.61 17.94 -9.15
C SER A 247 -4.48 16.44 -9.34
N LEU A 248 -5.30 15.82 -10.21
CA LEU A 248 -5.00 14.51 -10.78
C LEU A 248 -4.06 14.74 -11.96
N THR A 249 -3.00 13.95 -12.07
CA THR A 249 -2.05 13.93 -13.20
C THR A 249 -0.80 14.80 -13.07
N THR A 250 0.16 14.25 -12.34
CA THR A 250 1.50 13.97 -12.92
C THR A 250 1.34 13.23 -14.26
N SER A 251 0.85 13.90 -15.31
CA SER A 251 0.55 13.28 -16.62
C SER A 251 1.80 12.73 -17.31
N THR A 252 2.99 13.09 -16.82
CA THR A 252 4.29 12.67 -17.34
C THR A 252 4.57 11.19 -17.10
N LEU A 253 4.05 10.58 -16.01
CA LEU A 253 4.39 9.20 -15.64
C LEU A 253 3.36 8.16 -16.06
N ILE A 254 2.15 8.56 -16.43
CA ILE A 254 1.10 7.63 -16.89
C ILE A 254 1.62 6.74 -18.04
N ARG A 255 2.19 7.34 -19.09
CA ARG A 255 2.70 6.60 -20.25
C ARG A 255 3.90 5.70 -19.90
N PRO A 256 4.93 6.18 -19.18
CA PRO A 256 5.98 5.31 -18.65
C PRO A 256 5.48 4.13 -17.83
N ILE A 257 4.53 4.34 -16.91
CA ILE A 257 3.98 3.26 -16.06
C ILE A 257 3.27 2.23 -16.94
N ILE A 258 2.43 2.66 -17.87
CA ILE A 258 1.74 1.75 -18.79
C ILE A 258 2.72 0.98 -19.67
N ALA A 259 3.76 1.64 -20.19
CA ALA A 259 4.82 0.98 -20.96
C ALA A 259 5.56 -0.05 -20.10
N TYR A 260 5.83 0.26 -18.83
CA TYR A 260 6.45 -0.67 -17.89
C TYR A 260 5.56 -1.90 -17.65
N ILE A 261 4.26 -1.69 -17.39
CA ILE A 261 3.30 -2.78 -17.18
C ILE A 261 3.26 -3.71 -18.40
N ASN A 262 3.14 -3.14 -19.60
CA ASN A 262 3.04 -3.95 -20.81
C ASN A 262 4.36 -4.68 -21.17
N THR A 263 5.51 -4.11 -20.82
CA THR A 263 6.82 -4.75 -21.04
C THR A 263 7.14 -5.85 -20.02
N HIS A 264 6.64 -5.74 -18.79
CA HIS A 264 6.82 -6.71 -17.72
C HIS A 264 5.56 -7.51 -17.42
N SER A 265 4.69 -7.66 -18.42
CA SER A 265 3.33 -8.21 -18.28
C SER A 265 3.27 -9.58 -17.63
N SER A 266 4.31 -10.42 -17.74
CA SER A 266 4.32 -11.75 -17.13
C SER A 266 4.28 -11.73 -15.59
N PHE A 267 4.99 -10.78 -14.97
CA PHE A 267 5.17 -10.74 -13.53
C PHE A 267 5.64 -9.35 -13.08
N ILE A 268 4.84 -8.68 -12.25
CA ILE A 268 5.20 -7.39 -11.63
C ILE A 268 4.94 -7.48 -10.13
N PRO A 269 6.00 -7.47 -9.29
CA PRO A 269 5.86 -7.40 -7.85
C PRO A 269 5.62 -5.95 -7.40
N ILE A 270 4.61 -5.72 -6.58
CA ILE A 270 4.31 -4.42 -5.98
C ILE A 270 4.30 -4.59 -4.46
N HIS A 271 5.07 -3.76 -3.76
CA HIS A 271 5.12 -3.72 -2.31
C HIS A 271 4.67 -2.35 -1.81
N CYS A 272 3.62 -2.36 -0.98
CA CYS A 272 3.01 -1.19 -0.38
C CYS A 272 2.91 -1.39 1.13
N ARG A 273 3.15 -0.34 1.90
CA ARG A 273 2.91 -0.30 3.34
C ARG A 273 1.94 0.83 3.62
N VAL A 274 0.79 0.54 4.20
CA VAL A 274 -0.20 1.54 4.62
C VAL A 274 -0.28 1.56 6.14
N ILE A 275 -0.15 2.75 6.72
CA ILE A 275 -0.34 2.99 8.16
C ILE A 275 -1.60 3.82 8.29
N LYS A 276 -2.57 3.34 9.06
CA LYS A 276 -3.88 3.97 9.11
C LYS A 276 -4.40 4.08 10.55
N PRO A 277 -4.88 5.24 11.00
CA PRO A 277 -5.49 5.38 12.31
C PRO A 277 -6.64 4.39 12.48
N VAL A 278 -6.74 3.72 13.64
CA VAL A 278 -7.86 2.82 13.93
C VAL A 278 -9.19 3.58 13.92
N THR A 279 -9.17 4.87 14.28
CA THR A 279 -10.33 5.77 14.23
C THR A 279 -10.93 5.92 12.83
N ASP A 280 -10.13 5.73 11.77
CA ASP A 280 -10.63 5.73 10.39
C ASP A 280 -11.53 4.52 10.07
N PHE A 281 -11.47 3.47 10.90
CA PHE A 281 -12.34 2.32 10.73
C PHE A 281 -13.65 2.42 11.50
N ASN A 282 -13.81 3.41 12.38
CA ASN A 282 -15.04 3.64 13.12
C ASN A 282 -16.17 4.05 12.16
N GLY A 283 -17.22 3.24 12.07
CA GLY A 283 -18.31 3.40 11.11
C GLY A 283 -17.99 2.87 9.72
N SER A 284 -16.78 2.35 9.48
CA SER A 284 -16.42 1.81 8.15
C SER A 284 -16.88 0.36 7.98
N TRP A 285 -17.55 0.09 6.86
CA TRP A 285 -18.01 -1.23 6.45
C TRP A 285 -17.23 -1.80 5.27
N THR A 286 -16.46 -0.96 4.57
CA THR A 286 -15.70 -1.34 3.38
C THR A 286 -14.31 -0.69 3.33
N VAL A 287 -13.53 -1.10 2.32
CA VAL A 287 -12.22 -0.49 2.00
C VAL A 287 -12.38 0.98 1.54
N PHE A 288 -13.56 1.35 1.01
CA PHE A 288 -13.81 2.68 0.46
C PHE A 288 -14.04 3.73 1.56
N ASP A 289 -15.03 3.52 2.42
CA ASP A 289 -15.45 4.44 3.50
C ASP A 289 -14.46 4.51 4.68
N SER A 290 -13.55 3.53 4.79
CA SER A 290 -12.37 3.68 5.65
C SER A 290 -11.35 4.68 5.08
N GLY A 291 -11.36 4.95 3.77
CA GLY A 291 -10.33 5.71 3.05
C GLY A 291 -9.09 4.87 2.68
N LEU A 292 -9.08 3.57 3.02
CA LEU A 292 -7.96 2.68 2.74
C LEU A 292 -7.70 2.52 1.23
N LEU A 293 -8.75 2.62 0.41
CA LEU A 293 -8.64 2.51 -1.05
C LEU A 293 -7.77 3.62 -1.66
N GLU A 294 -7.90 4.85 -1.17
CA GLU A 294 -7.12 6.00 -1.63
C GLU A 294 -5.66 5.90 -1.16
N ASP A 295 -5.45 5.48 0.09
CA ASP A 295 -4.10 5.27 0.63
C ASP A 295 -3.38 4.16 -0.17
N LEU A 296 -4.09 3.08 -0.51
CA LEU A 296 -3.56 1.99 -1.34
C LEU A 296 -3.22 2.47 -2.76
N SER A 297 -4.11 3.22 -3.41
CA SER A 297 -3.87 3.68 -4.78
C SER A 297 -2.65 4.62 -4.85
N ARG A 298 -2.49 5.50 -3.85
CA ARG A 298 -1.33 6.38 -3.68
C ARG A 298 -0.03 5.58 -3.51
N GLU A 299 -0.01 4.59 -2.63
CA GLU A 299 1.17 3.75 -2.38
C GLU A 299 1.55 2.88 -3.59
N VAL A 300 0.56 2.37 -4.33
CA VAL A 300 0.81 1.61 -5.56
C VAL A 300 1.38 2.50 -6.65
N TYR A 301 0.86 3.72 -6.79
CA TYR A 301 1.43 4.71 -7.70
C TYR A 301 2.90 5.01 -7.34
N GLY A 302 3.19 5.28 -6.06
CA GLY A 302 4.55 5.48 -5.59
C GLY A 302 5.48 4.27 -5.79
N ALA A 303 4.94 3.04 -5.73
CA ALA A 303 5.71 1.82 -6.06
C ALA A 303 6.13 1.79 -7.52
N PHE A 304 5.23 2.08 -8.45
CA PHE A 304 5.57 2.17 -9.87
C PHE A 304 6.58 3.29 -10.16
N GLU A 305 6.46 4.45 -9.51
CA GLU A 305 7.44 5.53 -9.66
C GLU A 305 8.86 5.08 -9.25
N ARG A 306 8.97 4.36 -8.14
CA ARG A 306 10.25 3.79 -7.65
C ARG A 306 10.83 2.79 -8.65
N ASP A 307 10.02 1.87 -9.16
CA ASP A 307 10.45 0.85 -10.12
C ASP A 307 10.93 1.46 -11.46
N LEU A 308 10.22 2.49 -11.94
CA LEU A 308 10.63 3.25 -13.12
C LEU A 308 11.95 4.00 -12.91
N GLY A 309 12.13 4.60 -11.73
CA GLY A 309 13.37 5.27 -11.36
C GLY A 309 14.57 4.34 -11.35
N ASP A 310 14.40 3.08 -10.91
CA ASP A 310 15.48 2.10 -10.87
C ASP A 310 15.86 1.56 -12.25
N GLN A 311 14.88 1.32 -13.13
CA GLN A 311 15.11 0.94 -14.53
C GLN A 311 15.98 1.95 -15.28
N GLY A 312 15.71 3.26 -15.10
CA GLY A 312 16.51 4.34 -15.68
C GLY A 312 17.97 4.35 -15.16
N ARG A 313 18.20 3.90 -13.92
CA ARG A 313 19.53 3.76 -13.33
C ARG A 313 20.25 2.49 -13.82
N MET A 314 19.52 1.38 -13.99
CA MET A 314 20.07 0.12 -14.49
C MET A 314 20.53 0.24 -15.95
N GLY A 315 19.76 0.89 -16.83
CA GLY A 315 20.16 1.15 -18.22
C GLY A 315 21.43 2.02 -18.34
N ARG A 316 21.63 2.98 -17.43
CA ARG A 316 22.86 3.80 -17.36
C ARG A 316 24.05 2.99 -16.82
N ARG A 317 23.83 2.07 -15.88
CA ARG A 317 24.88 1.16 -15.38
C ARG A 317 25.28 0.13 -16.44
N VAL A 318 24.35 -0.45 -17.19
CA VAL A 318 24.65 -1.38 -18.29
C VAL A 318 25.44 -0.68 -19.41
N ARG A 319 25.10 0.58 -19.75
CA ARG A 319 25.91 1.40 -20.68
C ARG A 319 27.31 1.73 -20.14
N LYS A 320 27.45 1.99 -18.85
CA LYS A 320 28.77 2.21 -18.21
C LYS A 320 29.61 0.93 -18.19
N VAL A 321 29.04 -0.24 -17.87
CA VAL A 321 29.76 -1.52 -17.87
C VAL A 321 30.10 -1.98 -19.30
N GLY A 322 29.25 -1.67 -20.29
CA GLY A 322 29.56 -1.88 -21.71
C GLY A 322 30.76 -1.04 -22.20
N LEU A 323 30.97 0.16 -21.63
CA LEU A 323 32.16 0.97 -21.89
C LEU A 323 33.44 0.40 -21.26
N TRP A 324 33.33 -0.32 -20.12
CA TRP A 324 34.46 -1.01 -19.49
C TRP A 324 34.86 -2.31 -20.23
N GLY A 325 33.95 -2.93 -20.99
CA GLY A 325 34.25 -4.10 -21.83
C GLY A 325 35.01 -3.78 -23.12
N LEU A 326 34.82 -2.59 -23.71
CA LEU A 326 35.52 -2.17 -24.93
C LEU A 326 36.96 -1.69 -24.67
N GLY A 327 37.25 -1.18 -23.47
CA GLY A 327 38.62 -0.78 -23.08
C GLY A 327 39.58 -1.96 -22.90
N VAL A 328 39.08 -3.15 -22.59
CA VAL A 328 39.91 -4.36 -22.42
C VAL A 328 40.25 -5.02 -23.77
N LEU A 329 39.43 -4.82 -24.81
CA LEU A 329 39.69 -5.37 -26.15
C LEU A 329 40.74 -4.57 -26.95
N GLY A 330 40.95 -3.29 -26.65
CA GLY A 330 41.95 -2.45 -27.31
C GLY A 330 43.41 -2.77 -26.95
N ARG A 331 43.65 -3.42 -25.80
CA ARG A 331 45.00 -3.81 -25.35
C ARG A 331 45.46 -5.18 -25.83
N VAL A 332 44.55 -6.01 -26.33
CA VAL A 332 44.90 -7.33 -26.90
C VAL A 332 45.27 -7.21 -28.39
N VAL A 333 44.67 -6.26 -29.13
CA VAL A 333 44.99 -6.06 -30.56
C VAL A 333 46.32 -5.30 -30.77
N PHE A 334 46.72 -4.41 -29.85
CA PHE A 334 48.03 -3.74 -29.94
C PHE A 334 49.19 -4.51 -29.29
N GLY A 335 48.92 -5.46 -28.39
CA GLY A 335 49.94 -6.36 -27.83
C GLY A 335 50.32 -7.53 -28.76
N GLY A 336 49.45 -7.90 -29.69
CA GLY A 336 49.65 -9.01 -30.62
C GLY A 336 50.45 -8.70 -31.89
N LEU A 337 50.78 -7.45 -32.17
CA LEU A 337 51.51 -7.03 -33.38
C LEU A 337 53.00 -6.69 -33.15
N ALA A 338 53.50 -6.80 -31.91
CA ALA A 338 54.92 -6.56 -31.59
C ALA A 338 55.76 -7.85 -31.49
N GLY A 339 55.24 -8.98 -31.97
CA GLY A 339 55.85 -10.31 -31.80
C GLY A 339 56.01 -11.11 -33.10
N VAL A 340 56.36 -10.47 -34.22
CA VAL A 340 56.89 -11.15 -35.41
C VAL A 340 57.98 -10.26 -35.99
N GLY A 341 59.23 -10.51 -35.58
CA GLY A 341 60.37 -9.72 -36.02
C GLY A 341 61.62 -9.94 -35.19
N MET A 342 62.09 -11.19 -35.09
CA MET A 342 63.51 -11.54 -35.05
C MET A 342 63.69 -13.04 -35.28
#